data_AF-A0A8J3HKG9-F1
#
_entry.id   AF-A0A8J3HKG9-F1
#
_cell.length_a   1.000
_cell.length_b   1.000
_cell.length_c   1.000
_cell.angle_alpha   90.00
_cell.angle_beta   90.00
_cell.angle_gamma   90.00
#
_symmetry.space_group_name_H-M   'P 1'
#
loop_
_entity.id
_entity.type
_entity.pdbx_description
1 polymer ?
#
loop_
_entity_poly.entity_id
_entity_poly.type
_entity_poly.pdbx_seq_one_letter_code
_entity_poly.pdbx_strand_id
1 'polypeptide(L)'
;MTSMKMTATFLVTVAVAAATVALAAPAAHAASLVVCESEGGYYDCYLPTGYSSQRWYYDGALQSAANNLSSAGGTCVPGTRHSMRVTFSGGSSSTNFTCH
;
A
#
# COMPACT_ATOMS: atom_id res chain seq x y z
N MET A 1 3.50 -60.44 -46.99
CA MET A 1 3.21 -59.85 -45.66
C MET A 1 4.51 -59.26 -45.13
N THR A 2 4.78 -58.00 -45.44
CA THR A 2 6.03 -57.30 -45.13
C THR A 2 5.76 -56.31 -44.00
N SER A 3 6.31 -56.57 -42.81
CA SER A 3 6.16 -55.70 -41.64
C SER A 3 7.40 -54.79 -41.54
N MET A 4 7.24 -53.52 -41.86
CA MET A 4 8.26 -52.47 -41.66
C MET A 4 8.23 -51.99 -40.19
N LYS A 5 9.38 -52.07 -39.50
CA LYS A 5 9.59 -51.47 -38.18
C LYS A 5 9.94 -49.99 -38.37
N MET A 6 9.16 -49.10 -37.77
CA MET A 6 9.40 -47.65 -37.77
C MET A 6 10.03 -47.26 -36.42
N THR A 7 11.33 -46.96 -36.43
CA THR A 7 12.06 -46.48 -35.25
C THR A 7 11.97 -44.96 -35.22
N ALA A 8 11.29 -44.39 -34.21
CA ALA A 8 11.18 -42.94 -34.04
C ALA A 8 12.29 -42.44 -33.10
N THR A 9 13.17 -41.59 -33.64
CA THR A 9 14.22 -40.89 -32.89
C THR A 9 13.60 -39.73 -32.10
N PHE A 10 13.77 -39.74 -30.78
CA PHE A 10 13.27 -38.70 -29.88
C PHE A 10 14.36 -37.63 -29.67
N LEU A 11 14.13 -36.40 -30.15
CA LEU A 11 15.01 -35.25 -29.91
C LEU A 11 14.54 -34.52 -28.64
N VAL A 12 15.43 -34.39 -27.66
CA VAL A 12 15.20 -33.61 -26.44
C VAL A 12 15.72 -32.19 -26.68
N THR A 13 14.82 -31.22 -26.83
CA THR A 13 15.16 -29.79 -26.82
C THR A 13 15.12 -29.25 -25.40
N VAL A 14 16.28 -28.85 -24.86
CA VAL A 14 16.39 -28.14 -23.58
C VAL A 14 16.13 -26.66 -23.83
N ALA A 15 14.97 -26.17 -23.40
CA ALA A 15 14.66 -24.74 -23.42
C ALA A 15 15.32 -24.08 -22.20
N VAL A 16 16.34 -23.25 -22.43
CA VAL A 16 16.91 -22.37 -21.40
C VAL A 16 16.00 -21.15 -21.30
N ALA A 17 15.18 -21.09 -20.25
CA ALA A 17 14.36 -19.93 -19.94
C ALA A 17 15.26 -18.82 -19.35
N ALA A 18 15.54 -17.79 -20.13
CA ALA A 18 16.14 -16.55 -19.63
C ALA A 18 15.10 -15.83 -18.76
N ALA A 19 15.22 -15.94 -17.44
CA ALA A 19 14.41 -15.17 -16.51
C ALA A 19 14.83 -13.70 -16.58
N THR A 20 14.09 -12.89 -17.33
CA THR A 20 14.20 -11.44 -17.27
C THR A 20 13.65 -10.98 -15.92
N VAL A 21 14.53 -10.66 -14.99
CA VAL A 21 14.16 -9.95 -13.76
C VAL A 21 13.75 -8.54 -14.18
N ALA A 22 12.45 -8.31 -14.33
CA ALA A 22 11.92 -6.97 -14.42
C ALA A 22 12.18 -6.28 -13.08
N LEU A 23 13.25 -5.49 -12.99
CA LEU A 23 13.37 -4.49 -11.94
C LEU A 23 12.23 -3.49 -12.16
N ALA A 24 11.11 -3.72 -11.48
CA ALA A 24 10.13 -2.66 -11.27
C ALA A 24 10.89 -1.51 -10.62
N ALA A 25 11.08 -0.42 -11.36
CA ALA A 25 11.56 0.82 -10.77
C ALA A 25 10.68 1.09 -9.53
N PRO A 26 11.26 1.45 -8.37
CA PRO A 26 10.45 1.82 -7.23
C PRO A 26 9.54 2.93 -7.72
N ALA A 27 8.22 2.68 -7.71
CA ALA A 27 7.25 3.72 -7.96
C ALA A 27 7.66 4.87 -7.04
N ALA A 28 8.02 6.02 -7.60
CA ALA A 28 8.36 7.18 -6.79
C ALA A 28 7.10 7.50 -5.98
N HIS A 29 7.05 7.01 -4.74
CA HIS A 29 5.97 7.30 -3.82
C HIS A 29 6.13 8.77 -3.52
N ALA A 30 5.28 9.62 -4.11
CA ALA A 30 5.11 10.97 -3.61
C ALA A 30 4.91 10.85 -2.09
N ALA A 31 5.79 11.48 -1.32
CA ALA A 31 5.69 11.45 0.13
C ALA A 31 4.26 11.85 0.53
N SER A 32 3.60 11.06 1.38
CA SER A 32 2.27 11.39 1.85
C SER A 32 2.29 12.77 2.51
N LEU A 33 1.31 13.60 2.19
CA LEU A 33 1.07 14.87 2.88
C LEU A 33 0.46 14.66 4.28
N VAL A 34 -0.12 13.49 4.55
CA VAL A 34 -0.66 13.17 5.88
C VAL A 34 0.49 12.86 6.82
N VAL A 35 0.54 13.61 7.92
CA VAL A 35 1.43 13.36 9.06
C VAL A 35 0.60 12.73 10.16
N CYS A 36 1.13 11.67 10.78
CA CYS A 36 0.50 11.00 11.92
C CYS A 36 1.53 10.86 13.03
N GLU A 37 1.15 11.28 14.23
CA GLU A 37 1.93 11.19 15.45
C GLU A 37 1.16 10.33 16.45
N SER A 38 1.86 9.51 17.24
CA SER A 38 1.24 8.70 18.29
C SER A 38 2.08 8.70 19.55
N GLU A 39 1.44 8.91 20.69
CA GLU A 39 2.07 8.89 22.00
C GLU A 39 1.05 8.44 23.07
N GLY A 40 1.47 7.59 24.01
CA GLY A 40 0.72 7.35 25.24
C GLY A 40 -0.69 6.78 25.04
N GLY A 41 -0.91 6.00 23.97
CA GLY A 41 -2.23 5.45 23.65
C GLY A 41 -3.12 6.37 22.81
N TYR A 42 -2.60 7.52 22.37
CA TYR A 42 -3.29 8.48 21.53
C TYR A 42 -2.58 8.60 20.19
N TYR A 43 -3.32 8.96 19.15
CA TYR A 43 -2.74 9.44 17.90
C TYR A 43 -3.46 10.68 17.40
N ASP A 44 -2.73 11.48 16.63
CA ASP A 44 -3.28 12.58 15.85
C ASP A 44 -2.71 12.55 14.43
N CYS A 45 -3.59 12.70 13.45
CA CYS A 45 -3.22 12.80 12.05
C CYS A 45 -3.72 14.11 11.46
N TYR A 46 -2.85 14.83 10.77
CA TYR A 46 -3.15 16.15 10.22
C TYR A 46 -2.55 16.34 8.83
N LEU A 47 -3.05 17.36 8.13
CA LEU A 47 -2.43 17.88 6.92
C LEU A 47 -1.57 19.10 7.28
N PRO A 48 -0.44 19.33 6.60
CA PRO A 48 0.37 20.52 6.80
C PRO A 48 -0.39 21.80 6.44
N THR A 49 0.07 22.93 6.98
CA THR A 49 -0.52 24.25 6.76
C THR A 49 -0.67 24.55 5.25
N GLY A 50 -1.82 25.13 4.88
CA GLY A 50 -2.17 25.42 3.49
C GLY A 50 -3.08 24.38 2.83
N TYR A 51 -3.30 23.24 3.50
CA TYR A 51 -4.29 22.25 3.11
C TYR A 51 -5.47 22.24 4.08
N SER A 52 -6.67 22.02 3.56
CA SER A 52 -7.88 21.83 4.36
C SER A 52 -8.51 20.50 3.99
N SER A 53 -8.74 19.66 5.00
CA SER A 53 -9.36 18.35 4.80
C SER A 53 -10.85 18.46 4.54
N GLN A 54 -11.36 17.57 3.70
CA GLN A 54 -12.80 17.42 3.43
C GLN A 54 -13.36 16.14 4.04
N ARG A 55 -12.62 15.03 3.94
CA ARG A 55 -13.02 13.73 4.49
C ARG A 55 -11.79 12.97 4.94
N TRP A 56 -11.92 12.33 6.11
CA TRP A 56 -10.92 11.45 6.67
C TRP A 56 -11.40 10.00 6.61
N TYR A 57 -10.46 9.08 6.42
CA TYR A 57 -10.71 7.65 6.40
C TYR A 57 -9.66 6.97 7.28
N TYR A 58 -10.14 6.28 8.30
CA TYR A 58 -9.33 5.48 9.21
C TYR A 58 -9.62 4.01 8.96
N ASP A 59 -8.61 3.25 8.55
CA ASP A 59 -8.77 1.84 8.14
C ASP A 59 -9.90 1.63 7.11
N GLY A 60 -10.02 2.61 6.21
CA GLY A 60 -11.04 2.64 5.15
C GLY A 60 -12.42 3.12 5.59
N ALA A 61 -12.67 3.26 6.89
CA ALA A 61 -13.93 3.78 7.41
C ALA A 61 -13.94 5.31 7.41
N LEU A 62 -15.00 5.90 6.85
CA LEU A 62 -15.20 7.35 6.84
C LEU A 62 -15.33 7.88 8.27
N GLN A 63 -14.55 8.93 8.58
CA GLN A 63 -14.55 9.60 9.87
C GLN A 63 -15.07 11.03 9.73
N SER A 64 -15.79 11.47 10.76
CA SER A 64 -16.23 12.86 10.87
C SER A 64 -15.15 13.70 11.55
N ALA A 65 -14.35 14.40 10.75
CA ALA A 65 -13.27 15.26 11.22
C ALA A 65 -13.09 16.45 10.27
N ALA A 66 -12.82 17.64 10.84
CA ALA A 66 -12.77 18.88 10.08
C ALA A 66 -11.36 19.21 9.55
N ASN A 67 -10.33 19.12 10.40
CA ASN A 67 -8.97 19.55 10.07
C ASN A 67 -7.91 18.47 10.38
N ASN A 68 -8.11 17.74 11.47
CA ASN A 68 -7.27 16.66 11.94
C ASN A 68 -8.15 15.52 12.45
N LEU A 69 -7.61 14.31 12.42
CA LEU A 69 -8.26 13.13 12.94
C LEU A 69 -7.45 12.57 14.11
N SER A 70 -8.04 12.68 15.29
CA SER A 70 -7.43 12.26 16.54
C SER A 70 -8.14 11.04 17.13
N SER A 71 -7.39 9.97 17.43
CA SER A 71 -7.86 8.77 18.15
C SER A 71 -9.22 8.23 17.68
N ALA A 72 -9.49 8.32 16.38
CA ALA A 72 -10.68 7.73 15.79
C ALA A 72 -10.59 6.20 15.86
N GLY A 73 -11.67 5.54 16.24
CA GLY A 73 -11.65 4.09 16.50
C GLY A 73 -11.05 3.70 17.85
N GLY A 74 -10.66 4.65 18.71
CA GLY A 74 -10.28 4.41 20.10
C GLY A 74 -8.79 4.58 20.39
N THR A 75 -8.33 3.89 21.44
CA THR A 75 -6.95 3.94 21.92
C THR A 75 -5.97 3.38 20.89
N CYS A 76 -4.88 4.10 20.65
CA CYS A 76 -3.74 3.65 19.85
C CYS A 76 -2.98 2.56 20.64
N VAL A 77 -3.11 1.28 20.27
CA VAL A 77 -2.44 0.19 21.00
C VAL A 77 -1.02 0.03 20.46
N PRO A 78 0.04 0.10 21.29
CA PRO A 78 1.42 0.02 20.80
C PRO A 78 1.67 -1.19 19.88
N GLY A 79 2.28 -0.96 18.73
CA GLY A 79 2.54 -1.96 17.70
C GLY A 79 1.38 -2.23 16.73
N THR A 80 0.19 -1.68 16.93
CA THR A 80 -0.87 -1.75 15.92
C THR A 80 -0.60 -0.80 14.77
N ARG A 81 -0.85 -1.29 13.55
CA ARG A 81 -0.66 -0.51 12.32
C ARG A 81 -2.01 -0.09 11.77
N HIS A 82 -2.11 1.19 11.44
CA HIS A 82 -3.32 1.77 10.88
C HIS A 82 -3.03 2.48 9.55
N SER A 83 -4.05 2.53 8.71
CA SER A 83 -4.04 3.28 7.47
C SER A 83 -4.86 4.54 7.62
N MET A 84 -4.30 5.64 7.14
CA MET A 84 -4.93 6.95 7.15
C MET A 84 -5.04 7.47 5.72
N ARG A 85 -6.22 7.93 5.34
CA ARG A 85 -6.43 8.64 4.07
C ARG A 85 -7.25 9.90 4.31
N VAL A 86 -6.90 10.96 3.60
CA VAL A 86 -7.63 12.21 3.60
C VAL A 86 -7.88 12.69 2.17
N THR A 87 -9.05 13.26 1.93
CA THR A 87 -9.36 13.99 0.70
C THR A 87 -9.39 15.49 0.99
N PHE A 88 -8.90 16.29 0.05
CA PHE A 88 -8.86 17.75 0.09
C PHE A 88 -9.09 18.31 -1.32
N SER A 89 -9.30 19.63 -1.46
CA SER A 89 -9.65 20.26 -2.75
C SER A 89 -8.67 19.93 -3.91
N GLY A 90 -7.40 19.66 -3.59
CA GLY A 90 -6.35 19.30 -4.55
C GLY A 90 -6.13 17.80 -4.76
N GLY A 91 -6.93 16.91 -4.16
CA GLY A 91 -6.82 15.46 -4.35
C GLY A 91 -6.97 14.65 -3.06
N SER A 92 -6.17 13.60 -2.94
CA SER A 92 -6.14 12.77 -1.73
C SER A 92 -4.73 12.33 -1.40
N SER A 93 -4.45 12.17 -0.11
CA SER A 93 -3.19 11.61 0.38
C SER A 93 -3.47 10.49 1.37
N SER A 94 -2.56 9.53 1.45
CA SER A 94 -2.66 8.40 2.35
C SER A 94 -1.31 8.01 2.93
N THR A 95 -1.30 7.67 4.21
CA THR A 95 -0.15 7.14 4.92
C THR A 95 -0.54 5.90 5.72
N ASN A 96 0.45 5.16 6.19
CA ASN A 96 0.28 4.17 7.24
C ASN A 96 1.16 4.58 8.41
N PHE A 97 0.66 4.42 9.63
CA PHE A 97 1.42 4.68 10.85
C PHE A 97 1.26 3.51 11.81
N THR A 98 2.22 3.39 12.73
CA THR A 98 2.19 2.38 13.79
C THR A 98 2.08 3.12 15.10
N CYS A 99 1.17 2.69 15.97
CA CYS A 99 1.05 3.21 17.33
C CYS A 99 2.32 2.91 18.12
N HIS A 100 2.84 3.92 18.83
CA HIS A 100 4.01 3.83 19.69
C HIS A 100 3.65 3.87 21.17
#